data_AF-A0A9W8HT76-F1
#
_entry.id   AF-A0A9W8HT76-F1
#
_cell.length_a   1.000
_cell.length_b   1.000
_cell.length_c   1.000
_cell.angle_alpha   90.00
_cell.angle_beta   90.00
_cell.angle_gamma   90.00
#
_symmetry.space_group_name_H-M   'P 1'
#
loop_
_entity.id
_entity.type
_entity.pdbx_description
1 polymer ?
#
loop_
_entity_poly.entity_id
_entity_poly.type
_entity_poly.pdbx_seq_one_letter_code
_entity_poly.pdbx_strand_id
1 'polypeptide(L)'
;MDAKSEVHLATTLNPQTFELDGFDKAAECFYIPFFYFFENAGEDGDFMNTKLLKDSLFQVLQEFPHLAGVLQKDSPDALNVVVDPNALNIPEFKETHCDMHFDEAKLANYSQLMLPKGANTTDAYLRGGPGKADKLASIN
;
A
#
# COMPACT_ATOMS: atom_id res chain seq x y z
N MET A 1 1.99 3.77 -15.10
CA MET A 1 2.22 2.34 -14.80
C MET A 1 2.54 1.65 -16.11
N ASP A 2 3.59 0.83 -16.17
CA ASP A 2 3.78 0.01 -17.36
C ASP A 2 2.93 -1.25 -17.21
N ALA A 3 2.25 -1.67 -18.27
CA ALA A 3 1.40 -2.84 -18.23
C ALA A 3 2.20 -4.15 -18.10
N LYS A 4 3.54 -4.09 -18.13
CA LYS A 4 4.40 -5.26 -18.18
C LYS A 4 4.68 -5.81 -16.77
N SER A 5 4.93 -4.95 -15.79
CA SER A 5 5.18 -5.39 -14.41
C SER A 5 3.95 -6.00 -13.75
N GLU A 6 2.75 -5.49 -14.02
CA GLU A 6 1.50 -6.08 -13.50
C GLU A 6 1.21 -7.44 -14.11
N VAL A 7 1.33 -7.55 -15.44
CA VAL A 7 1.15 -8.82 -16.15
C VAL A 7 2.18 -9.83 -15.67
N HIS A 8 3.43 -9.40 -15.41
CA HIS A 8 4.44 -10.27 -14.86
C HIS A 8 4.08 -10.77 -13.45
N LEU A 9 3.66 -9.86 -12.54
CA LEU A 9 3.22 -10.23 -11.20
C LEU A 9 2.09 -11.28 -11.24
N ALA A 10 1.05 -11.03 -12.03
CA ALA A 10 -0.08 -11.95 -12.21
C ALA A 10 0.34 -13.33 -12.71
N THR A 11 1.34 -13.42 -13.59
CA THR A 11 1.84 -14.73 -14.07
C THR A 11 2.71 -15.48 -13.06
N THR A 12 3.23 -14.79 -12.04
CA THR A 12 4.13 -15.39 -11.04
C THR A 12 3.43 -15.81 -9.75
N LEU A 13 2.26 -15.24 -9.45
CA LEU A 13 1.51 -15.55 -8.24
C LEU A 13 0.59 -16.75 -8.44
N ASN A 14 0.59 -17.64 -7.45
CA ASN A 14 -0.38 -18.73 -7.39
C ASN A 14 -1.64 -18.27 -6.65
N PRO A 15 -2.84 -18.78 -7.03
CA PRO A 15 -4.05 -18.57 -6.24
C PRO A 15 -3.89 -19.14 -4.84
N GLN A 16 -4.30 -18.37 -3.83
CA GLN A 16 -4.18 -18.77 -2.43
C GLN A 16 -5.10 -17.95 -1.53
N THR A 17 -5.43 -18.54 -0.39
CA THR A 17 -6.34 -17.97 0.59
C THR A 17 -5.68 -18.01 1.97
N PHE A 18 -5.69 -16.89 2.67
CA PHE A 18 -5.20 -16.78 4.05
C PHE A 18 -6.40 -16.52 4.97
N GLU A 19 -6.68 -17.44 5.86
CA GLU A 19 -7.72 -17.27 6.88
C GLU A 19 -7.22 -16.33 7.98
N LEU A 20 -8.03 -15.32 8.31
CA LEU A 20 -7.70 -14.38 9.37
C LEU A 20 -8.08 -14.95 10.75
N ASP A 21 -7.18 -14.79 11.71
CA ASP A 21 -7.43 -15.19 13.08
C ASP A 21 -8.27 -14.15 13.85
N GLY A 22 -8.51 -14.38 15.14
CA GLY A 22 -9.31 -13.47 15.97
C GLY A 22 -8.71 -12.08 16.13
N PHE A 23 -7.37 -11.96 16.14
CA PHE A 23 -6.68 -10.67 16.24
C PHE A 23 -6.73 -9.93 14.91
N ASP A 24 -6.49 -10.64 13.81
CA ASP A 24 -6.58 -10.09 12.46
C ASP A 24 -7.99 -9.55 12.16
N LYS A 25 -9.03 -10.32 12.55
CA LYS A 25 -10.44 -9.90 12.47
C LYS A 25 -10.72 -8.64 13.29
N ALA A 26 -10.11 -8.50 14.47
CA ALA A 26 -10.30 -7.30 15.28
C ALA A 26 -9.61 -6.06 14.67
N ALA A 27 -8.50 -6.26 13.95
CA ALA A 27 -7.75 -5.20 13.28
C ALA A 27 -8.29 -4.86 11.88
N GLU A 28 -9.19 -5.69 11.33
CA GLU A 28 -9.62 -5.57 9.93
C GLU A 28 -10.23 -4.22 9.58
N CYS A 29 -10.82 -3.51 10.55
CA CYS A 29 -11.60 -2.30 10.32
C CYS A 29 -10.77 -1.01 10.30
N PHE A 30 -9.43 -1.10 10.37
CA PHE A 30 -8.53 0.05 10.41
C PHE A 30 -7.57 0.05 9.22
N TYR A 31 -7.44 1.21 8.58
CA TYR A 31 -6.25 1.55 7.79
C TYR A 31 -5.35 2.40 8.66
N ILE A 32 -4.08 2.01 8.78
CA ILE A 32 -3.07 2.74 9.57
C ILE A 32 -2.13 3.46 8.60
N PRO A 33 -2.17 4.80 8.51
CA PRO A 33 -1.23 5.53 7.69
C PRO A 33 0.16 5.56 8.34
N PHE A 34 1.20 5.32 7.53
CA PHE A 34 2.58 5.46 7.94
C PHE A 34 3.28 6.51 7.06
N PHE A 35 4.07 7.38 7.69
CA PHE A 35 4.84 8.41 7.01
C PHE A 35 6.31 8.27 7.36
N TYR A 36 7.16 8.26 6.34
CA TYR A 36 8.60 8.15 6.48
C TYR A 36 9.27 9.32 5.77
N PHE A 37 10.17 10.01 6.48
CA PHE A 37 10.91 11.15 5.96
C PHE A 37 12.35 10.71 5.71
N PHE A 38 12.83 10.87 4.48
CA PHE A 38 14.20 10.54 4.09
C PHE A 38 14.91 11.78 3.57
N GLU A 39 16.11 12.02 4.08
CA GLU A 39 16.96 13.14 3.67
C GLU A 39 18.00 12.66 2.65
N ASN A 40 18.17 13.42 1.57
CA ASN A 40 19.33 13.23 0.70
C ASN A 40 20.57 13.88 1.36
N ALA A 41 21.30 13.10 2.16
CA ALA A 41 22.47 13.59 2.88
C ALA A 41 23.72 13.80 1.99
N GLY A 42 23.63 13.49 0.69
CA GLY A 42 24.72 13.63 -0.27
C GLY A 42 24.27 14.30 -1.57
N GLU A 43 25.20 14.40 -2.53
CA GLU A 43 24.91 14.87 -3.90
C GLU A 43 24.43 13.72 -4.80
N ASP A 44 23.62 12.80 -4.26
CA ASP A 44 23.10 11.67 -5.02
C ASP A 44 21.90 12.12 -5.88
N GLY A 45 22.11 12.20 -7.19
CA GLY A 45 21.07 12.54 -8.17
C GLY A 45 20.02 11.44 -8.35
N ASP A 46 20.28 10.23 -7.87
CA ASP A 46 19.37 9.07 -7.94
C ASP A 46 18.65 8.79 -6.62
N PHE A 47 18.72 9.71 -5.64
CA PHE A 47 18.02 9.58 -4.36
C PHE A 47 16.52 9.32 -4.57
N MET A 48 16.02 8.22 -3.97
CA MET A 48 14.63 7.79 -4.08
C MET A 48 14.16 7.56 -5.53
N ASN A 49 15.01 6.96 -6.38
CA ASN A 49 14.66 6.63 -7.76
C ASN A 49 13.33 5.87 -7.88
N THR A 50 12.33 6.52 -8.50
CA THR A 50 10.96 6.01 -8.64
C THR A 50 10.89 4.65 -9.31
N LYS A 51 11.71 4.40 -10.34
CA LYS A 51 11.69 3.12 -11.05
C LYS A 51 12.16 2.01 -10.12
N LEU A 52 13.25 2.22 -9.40
CA LEU A 52 13.80 1.25 -8.46
C LEU A 52 12.84 0.95 -7.31
N LEU A 53 12.21 1.99 -6.74
CA LEU A 53 11.22 1.82 -5.67
C LEU A 53 10.01 0.99 -6.13
N LYS A 54 9.50 1.27 -7.35
CA LYS A 54 8.39 0.50 -7.94
C LYS A 54 8.79 -0.95 -8.20
N ASP A 55 9.90 -1.19 -8.87
CA ASP A 55 10.36 -2.54 -9.19
C ASP A 55 10.58 -3.37 -7.91
N SER A 56 11.17 -2.76 -6.87
CA SER A 56 11.40 -3.41 -5.58
C SER A 56 10.09 -3.73 -4.86
N LEU A 57 9.09 -2.85 -4.93
CA LEU A 57 7.75 -3.14 -4.39
C LEU A 57 7.14 -4.37 -5.06
N PHE A 58 7.26 -4.53 -6.38
CA PHE A 58 6.74 -5.71 -7.08
C PHE A 58 7.45 -6.99 -6.65
N GLN A 59 8.77 -6.95 -6.45
CA GLN A 59 9.51 -8.09 -5.93
C GLN A 59 9.02 -8.47 -4.53
N VAL A 60 8.79 -7.49 -3.65
CA VAL A 60 8.22 -7.73 -2.31
C VAL A 60 6.82 -8.34 -2.43
N LEU A 61 5.97 -7.91 -3.36
CA LEU A 61 4.64 -8.51 -3.54
C LEU A 61 4.68 -9.97 -4.02
N GLN A 62 5.76 -10.40 -4.67
CA GLN A 62 5.96 -11.82 -5.00
C GLN A 62 6.29 -12.65 -3.75
N GLU A 63 7.05 -12.09 -2.81
CA GLU A 63 7.42 -12.75 -1.54
C GLU A 63 6.31 -12.66 -0.49
N PHE A 64 5.53 -11.58 -0.49
CA PHE A 64 4.44 -11.28 0.45
C PHE A 64 3.09 -11.10 -0.26
N PRO A 65 2.60 -12.14 -0.94
CA PRO A 65 1.47 -12.04 -1.85
C PRO A 65 0.12 -11.71 -1.19
N HIS A 66 -0.05 -11.92 0.12
CA HIS A 66 -1.25 -11.48 0.86
C HIS A 66 -1.44 -9.95 0.80
N LEU A 67 -0.36 -9.17 0.58
CA LEU A 67 -0.45 -7.72 0.39
C LEU A 67 -1.08 -7.32 -0.96
N ALA A 68 -1.06 -8.24 -1.94
CA ALA A 68 -1.74 -8.08 -3.22
C ALA A 68 -3.14 -8.75 -3.23
N GLY A 69 -3.58 -9.28 -2.09
CA GLY A 69 -4.88 -9.93 -1.94
C GLY A 69 -6.03 -8.96 -1.66
N VAL A 70 -7.24 -9.48 -1.76
CA VAL A 70 -8.48 -8.78 -1.42
C VAL A 70 -9.07 -9.43 -0.18
N LEU A 71 -9.59 -8.63 0.75
CA LEU A 71 -10.34 -9.22 1.85
C LEU A 71 -11.72 -9.67 1.39
N GLN A 72 -12.05 -10.92 1.67
CA GLN A 72 -13.33 -11.54 1.34
C GLN A 72 -13.96 -12.12 2.60
N LYS A 73 -15.28 -11.93 2.70
CA LYS A 73 -16.09 -12.49 3.77
C LYS A 73 -16.99 -13.56 3.18
N ASP A 74 -16.54 -14.81 3.26
CA ASP A 74 -17.24 -15.96 2.68
C ASP A 74 -18.41 -16.41 3.55
N SER A 75 -18.37 -16.10 4.85
CA SER A 75 -19.43 -16.35 5.82
C SER A 75 -19.36 -15.37 6.99
N PRO A 76 -20.34 -15.32 7.91
CA PRO A 76 -20.29 -14.45 9.09
C PRO A 76 -19.01 -14.59 9.92
N ASP A 77 -18.45 -15.80 9.98
CA ASP A 77 -17.30 -16.16 10.82
C ASP A 77 -15.98 -16.32 10.02
N ALA A 78 -16.08 -16.43 8.70
CA ALA A 78 -14.92 -16.61 7.81
C ALA A 78 -14.56 -15.30 7.13
N LEU A 79 -13.36 -14.82 7.45
CA LEU A 79 -12.77 -13.63 6.88
C LEU A 79 -11.40 -14.00 6.35
N ASN A 80 -11.18 -13.78 5.05
CA ASN A 80 -10.04 -14.32 4.34
C ASN A 80 -9.38 -13.25 3.48
N VAL A 81 -8.06 -13.30 3.36
CA VAL A 81 -7.35 -12.62 2.29
C VAL A 81 -7.24 -13.58 1.11
N VAL A 82 -7.85 -13.22 -0.02
CA VAL A 82 -7.84 -14.02 -1.24
C VAL A 82 -6.93 -13.37 -2.26
N VAL A 83 -5.95 -14.13 -2.72
CA VAL A 83 -5.05 -13.75 -3.82
C VAL A 83 -5.53 -14.48 -5.07
N ASP A 84 -6.20 -13.74 -5.96
CA ASP A 84 -6.59 -14.22 -7.29
C ASP A 84 -5.72 -13.52 -8.33
N PRO A 85 -4.86 -14.25 -9.07
CA PRO A 85 -4.04 -13.68 -10.14
C PRO A 85 -4.84 -12.92 -11.22
N ASN A 86 -6.14 -13.21 -11.37
CA ASN A 86 -7.01 -12.52 -12.32
C ASN A 86 -7.65 -11.25 -11.74
N ALA A 87 -7.54 -11.03 -10.43
CA ALA A 87 -8.17 -9.95 -9.69
C ALA A 87 -7.29 -9.47 -8.52
N LEU A 88 -6.00 -9.23 -8.78
CA LEU A 88 -5.05 -8.75 -7.77
C LEU A 88 -5.39 -7.33 -7.30
N ASN A 89 -5.23 -7.10 -6.00
CA ASN A 89 -5.23 -5.77 -5.42
C ASN A 89 -3.83 -5.16 -5.48
N ILE A 90 -3.42 -4.69 -6.66
CA ILE A 90 -2.10 -4.07 -6.83
C ILE A 90 -2.10 -2.69 -6.14
N PRO A 91 -1.15 -2.41 -5.22
CA PRO A 91 -1.01 -1.10 -4.60
C PRO A 91 -0.73 -0.01 -5.64
N GLU A 92 -1.40 1.13 -5.50
CA GLU A 92 -1.15 2.28 -6.37
C GLU A 92 0.10 3.03 -5.92
N PHE A 93 1.09 3.19 -6.80
CA PHE A 93 2.25 4.05 -6.54
C PHE A 93 2.00 5.44 -7.12
N LYS A 94 1.86 6.42 -6.23
CA LYS A 94 1.75 7.85 -6.57
C LYS A 94 3.04 8.58 -6.23
N GLU A 95 3.43 9.49 -7.11
CA GLU A 95 4.55 10.40 -6.89
C GLU A 95 4.03 11.82 -7.06
N THR A 96 4.37 12.68 -6.10
CA THR A 96 4.10 14.11 -6.18
C THR A 96 5.36 14.85 -5.81
N HIS A 97 5.53 16.04 -6.37
CA HIS A 97 6.62 16.95 -6.05
C HIS A 97 6.04 18.19 -5.40
N CYS A 98 6.76 18.74 -4.44
CA CYS A 98 6.43 20.02 -3.82
C CYS A 98 7.72 20.81 -3.60
N ASP A 99 7.59 22.14 -3.52
CA ASP A 99 8.73 23.05 -3.37
C ASP A 99 9.23 23.17 -1.91
N MET A 100 8.67 22.38 -0.98
CA MET A 100 9.08 22.38 0.43
C MET A 100 10.47 21.76 0.59
N HIS A 101 11.37 22.46 1.25
CA HIS A 101 12.69 21.94 1.57
C HIS A 101 12.63 20.95 2.75
N PHE A 102 13.49 19.92 2.77
CA PHE A 102 13.51 18.92 3.84
C PHE A 102 13.75 19.54 5.24
N ASP A 103 14.53 20.62 5.31
CA ASP A 103 14.77 21.35 6.56
C ASP A 103 13.50 21.97 7.17
N GLU A 104 12.51 22.30 6.35
CA GLU A 104 11.22 22.79 6.85
C GLU A 104 10.48 21.67 7.60
N ALA A 105 10.51 20.44 7.07
CA ALA A 105 9.95 19.27 7.74
C ALA A 105 10.70 18.98 9.06
N LYS A 106 12.03 19.12 9.08
CA LYS A 106 12.85 18.99 10.31
C LYS A 106 12.47 20.04 11.35
N LEU A 107 12.38 21.32 10.98
CA LEU A 107 12.02 22.43 11.88
C LEU A 107 10.61 22.24 12.47
N ALA A 108 9.70 21.65 11.69
CA ALA A 108 8.36 21.28 12.13
C ALA A 108 8.29 19.94 12.89
N ASN A 109 9.44 19.35 13.26
CA ASN A 109 9.55 18.06 13.95
C ASN A 109 8.77 16.93 13.24
N TYR A 110 8.86 16.90 11.90
CA TYR A 110 8.20 15.91 11.04
C TYR A 110 6.68 15.83 11.23
N SER A 111 6.05 16.97 11.53
CA SER A 111 4.60 17.05 11.69
C SER A 111 3.87 16.55 10.44
N GLN A 112 2.85 15.71 10.63
CA GLN A 112 1.95 15.27 9.57
C GLN A 112 1.27 16.42 8.80
N LEU A 113 1.18 17.61 9.41
CA LEU A 113 0.66 18.81 8.75
C LEU A 113 1.58 19.33 7.63
N MET A 114 2.82 18.85 7.58
CA MET A 114 3.80 19.18 6.53
C MET A 114 3.69 18.26 5.31
N LEU A 115 2.87 17.21 5.37
CA LEU A 115 2.70 16.32 4.23
C LEU A 115 2.12 17.08 3.03
N PRO A 116 2.57 16.78 1.80
CA PRO A 116 1.99 17.36 0.60
C PRO A 116 0.47 17.15 0.56
N LYS A 117 -0.24 18.09 -0.06
CA LYS A 117 -1.69 17.98 -0.22
C LYS A 117 -2.04 16.68 -0.93
N GLY A 118 -2.89 15.86 -0.30
CA GLY A 118 -3.29 14.54 -0.82
C GLY A 118 -2.37 13.39 -0.42
N ALA A 119 -1.20 13.65 0.18
CA ALA A 119 -0.34 12.57 0.70
C ALA A 119 -0.86 12.00 2.02
N ASN A 120 -1.66 12.77 2.77
CA ASN A 120 -2.35 12.25 3.93
C ASN A 120 -3.58 11.45 3.48
N THR A 121 -3.57 10.14 3.69
CA THR A 121 -4.77 9.31 3.62
C THR A 121 -5.58 9.58 4.88
N THR A 122 -6.37 10.64 4.88
CA THR A 122 -7.26 10.95 6.00
C THR A 122 -8.31 9.85 6.13
N ASP A 123 -8.43 9.35 7.36
CA ASP A 123 -9.48 8.49 7.92
C ASP A 123 -9.21 6.98 7.96
N ALA A 124 -9.39 6.41 9.17
CA ALA A 124 -9.72 5.01 9.34
C ALA A 124 -11.11 4.79 8.74
N TYR A 125 -11.17 4.37 7.48
CA TYR A 125 -12.43 4.02 6.86
C TYR A 125 -12.95 2.73 7.48
N LEU A 126 -14.17 2.78 8.03
CA LEU A 126 -14.97 1.57 8.17
C LEU A 126 -15.14 0.98 6.78
N ARG A 127 -14.78 -0.30 6.63
CA ARG A 127 -14.95 -1.09 5.41
C ARG A 127 -16.31 -0.85 4.76
N GLY A 128 -16.31 -0.76 3.44
CA GLY A 128 -17.51 -0.66 2.64
C GLY A 128 -18.47 -1.78 3.02
N GLY A 129 -19.74 -1.43 3.26
CA GLY A 129 -20.77 -2.40 3.62
C GLY A 129 -20.85 -3.60 2.64
N PRO A 130 -21.66 -4.62 2.98
CA PRO A 130 -21.65 -5.92 2.32
C PRO A 130 -21.60 -5.84 0.79
N GLY A 131 -20.66 -6.55 0.16
CA GLY A 131 -20.55 -6.68 -1.30
C GLY A 131 -19.56 -5.74 -1.99
N LYS A 132 -18.74 -4.98 -1.26
CA LYS A 132 -17.60 -4.25 -1.83
C LYS A 132 -16.28 -4.93 -1.45
N ALA A 133 -15.48 -5.29 -2.45
CA ALA A 133 -14.12 -5.76 -2.26
C ALA A 133 -13.25 -4.60 -1.79
N ASP A 134 -12.93 -4.57 -0.50
CA ASP A 134 -12.06 -3.54 0.06
C ASP A 134 -10.58 -3.91 -0.12
N LYS A 135 -9.83 -2.97 -0.68
CA LYS A 135 -8.41 -3.11 -1.01
C LYS A 135 -7.56 -3.10 0.25
N LEU A 136 -6.81 -4.17 0.54
CA LEU A 136 -5.94 -4.24 1.74
C LEU A 136 -4.87 -3.14 1.79
N ALA A 137 -4.45 -2.64 0.62
CA ALA A 137 -3.65 -1.44 0.47
C ALA A 137 -4.38 -0.47 -0.47
N SER A 138 -4.73 0.70 0.05
CA SER A 138 -5.29 1.82 -0.72
C SER A 138 -4.53 3.09 -0.38
N ILE A 139 -3.99 3.77 -1.38
CA ILE A 139 -3.35 5.07 -1.23
C ILE A 139 -4.21 6.04 -2.06
N ASN A 140 -4.99 6.89 -1.38
CA ASN A 140 -5.74 7.97 -2.05
C ASN A 140 -4.78 8.98 -2.70
#